data_AF-A0A9P7GGB4-F1
#
_entry.id   AF-A0A9P7GGB4-F1
#
_cell.length_a   1.000
_cell.length_b   1.000
_cell.length_c   1.000
_cell.angle_alpha   90.00
_cell.angle_beta   90.00
_cell.angle_gamma   90.00
#
_symmetry.space_group_name_H-M   'P 1'
#
loop_
_entity.id
_entity.type
_entity.pdbx_description
1 polymer ?
#
loop_
_entity_poly.entity_id
_entity_poly.type
_entity_poly.pdbx_seq_one_letter_code
_entity_poly.pdbx_strand_id
1 'polypeptide(L)'
;MSRKAAYVTLLTKTSYLAGTLVLDYGLRAVNSEYPLVVMVTPSLPKDARDVLQKRGILTREVDTLEPETGAHTLAAHDARFADTWTKLRNMDELMDIELAQDQIAAAHVCACNPRRLKHYPADW
;
A
#
# COMPACT_ATOMS: atom_id res chain seq x y z
N MET A 1 -6.59 8.87 -23.26
CA MET A 1 -7.56 8.43 -22.25
C MET A 1 -6.89 8.48 -20.89
N SER A 2 -7.47 9.15 -19.89
CA SER A 2 -6.93 9.05 -18.52
C SER A 2 -7.19 7.64 -17.99
N ARG A 3 -6.19 7.04 -17.36
CA ARG A 3 -6.31 5.71 -16.75
C ARG A 3 -7.07 5.85 -15.42
N LYS A 4 -8.14 5.07 -15.24
CA LYS A 4 -9.14 5.25 -14.17
C LYS A 4 -9.03 4.24 -13.02
N ALA A 5 -7.94 3.47 -12.99
CA ALA A 5 -7.57 2.60 -11.88
C ALA A 5 -6.05 2.55 -11.77
N ALA A 6 -5.54 2.14 -10.62
CA ALA A 6 -4.12 1.98 -10.34
C ALA A 6 -3.89 0.79 -9.41
N TYR A 7 -2.72 0.16 -9.55
CA TYR A 7 -2.19 -0.71 -8.50
C TYR A 7 -1.55 0.19 -7.44
N VAL A 8 -1.84 -0.08 -6.17
CA VAL A 8 -1.32 0.71 -5.05
C VAL A 8 -0.60 -0.19 -4.06
N THR A 9 0.57 0.24 -3.61
CA THR A 9 1.32 -0.41 -2.54
C THR A 9 1.93 0.62 -1.59
N LEU A 10 2.43 0.19 -0.44
CA LEU A 10 3.05 1.03 0.59
C LEU A 10 4.52 0.65 0.76
N LEU A 11 5.41 1.65 0.76
CA LEU A 11 6.83 1.49 1.02
C LEU A 11 7.26 2.38 2.20
N THR A 12 7.40 1.78 3.37
CA THR A 12 7.82 2.47 4.60
C THR A 12 9.29 2.26 4.96
N LYS A 13 9.93 1.22 4.43
CA LYS A 13 11.33 0.83 4.75
C LYS A 13 12.10 0.44 3.51
N THR A 14 13.39 0.78 3.47
CA THR A 14 14.29 0.41 2.36
C THR A 14 14.35 -1.09 2.11
N SER A 15 14.19 -1.92 3.15
CA SER A 15 14.17 -3.38 3.02
C SER A 15 13.02 -3.90 2.13
N TYR A 16 11.92 -3.14 2.00
CA TYR A 16 10.79 -3.50 1.14
C TYR A 16 10.96 -2.99 -0.30
N LEU A 17 11.97 -2.16 -0.59
CA LEU A 17 12.19 -1.58 -1.92
C LEU A 17 12.34 -2.65 -2.99
N ALA A 18 13.06 -3.74 -2.69
CA ALA A 18 13.22 -4.86 -3.62
C ALA A 18 11.85 -5.45 -4.04
N GLY A 19 10.92 -5.60 -3.11
CA GLY A 19 9.56 -6.07 -3.40
C GLY A 19 8.78 -5.10 -4.29
N THR A 20 8.86 -3.80 -4.02
CA THR A 20 8.26 -2.76 -4.87
C THR A 20 8.81 -2.78 -6.29
N LEU A 21 10.11 -3.00 -6.46
CA LEU A 21 10.76 -3.09 -7.78
C LEU A 21 10.34 -4.34 -8.56
N VAL A 22 10.19 -5.47 -7.88
CA VAL A 22 9.66 -6.70 -8.50
C VAL A 22 8.22 -6.50 -8.96
N LEU A 23 7.40 -5.81 -8.16
CA LEU A 23 6.03 -5.47 -8.54
C LEU A 23 5.97 -4.55 -9.78
N ASP A 24 6.75 -3.47 -9.80
CA ASP A 24 6.89 -2.58 -10.97
C ASP A 24 7.28 -3.37 -12.23
N TYR A 25 8.30 -4.21 -12.11
CA TYR A 25 8.76 -5.07 -13.21
C TYR A 25 7.64 -5.99 -13.71
N GLY A 26 6.96 -6.69 -12.81
CA GLY A 26 5.89 -7.62 -13.16
C GLY A 26 4.74 -6.94 -13.90
N LEU A 27 4.29 -5.78 -13.42
CA LEU A 27 3.22 -5.00 -14.08
C LEU A 27 3.62 -4.50 -15.47
N ARG A 28 4.87 -4.06 -15.65
CA ARG A 28 5.39 -3.65 -16.96
C ARG A 28 5.53 -4.83 -17.92
N ALA A 29 6.00 -5.98 -17.43
CA ALA A 29 6.22 -7.18 -18.25
C ALA A 29 4.93 -7.69 -18.90
N VAL A 30 3.77 -7.49 -18.24
CA VAL A 30 2.46 -7.84 -18.78
C VAL A 30 1.77 -6.68 -19.52
N ASN A 31 2.49 -5.58 -19.79
CA ASN A 31 1.95 -4.35 -20.37
C ASN A 31 0.67 -3.87 -19.65
N SER A 32 0.71 -3.84 -18.32
CA SER A 32 -0.45 -3.47 -17.52
C SER A 32 -1.05 -2.15 -17.99
N GLU A 33 -2.37 -2.14 -18.18
CA GLU A 33 -3.11 -0.94 -18.57
C GLU A 33 -3.08 0.13 -17.46
N TYR A 34 -2.91 -0.30 -16.20
CA TYR A 34 -2.97 0.55 -15.02
C TYR A 34 -1.58 0.83 -14.44
N PRO A 35 -1.31 2.06 -13.98
CA PRO A 35 -0.03 2.41 -13.38
C PRO A 35 0.12 1.80 -11.99
N LEU A 36 1.37 1.68 -11.53
CA LEU A 36 1.70 1.45 -10.13
C LEU A 36 1.91 2.80 -9.42
N VAL A 37 1.19 3.00 -8.31
CA VAL A 37 1.40 4.11 -7.38
C VAL A 37 1.94 3.54 -6.06
N VAL A 38 3.03 4.12 -5.58
CA VAL A 38 3.67 3.72 -4.32
C VAL A 38 3.43 4.81 -3.29
N MET A 39 2.71 4.48 -2.22
CA MET A 39 2.62 5.34 -1.05
C MET A 39 3.94 5.26 -0.28
N VAL A 40 4.49 6.40 0.12
CA VAL A 40 5.75 6.50 0.87
C VAL A 40 5.57 7.34 2.13
N THR A 41 6.24 6.97 3.21
CA THR A 41 6.23 7.75 4.45
C THR A 41 7.33 8.81 4.45
N PRO A 42 7.16 9.97 5.11
CA PRO A 42 8.22 10.99 5.25
C PRO A 42 9.56 10.42 5.75
N SER A 43 9.50 9.39 6.58
CA SER A 43 10.67 8.67 7.13
C SER A 43 11.43 7.81 6.11
N LEU A 44 10.88 7.54 4.92
CA LEU A 44 11.55 6.73 3.91
C LEU A 44 12.83 7.44 3.42
N PRO A 45 14.02 6.79 3.52
CA PRO A 45 15.29 7.43 3.15
C PRO A 45 15.33 7.93 1.71
N LYS A 46 16.06 9.03 1.49
CA LYS A 46 16.20 9.68 0.17
C LYS A 46 16.68 8.71 -0.91
N ASP A 47 17.64 7.85 -0.61
CA ASP A 47 18.19 6.90 -1.59
C ASP A 47 17.12 5.95 -2.15
N ALA A 48 16.17 5.51 -1.32
CA ALA A 48 15.05 4.69 -1.77
C ALA A 48 14.09 5.49 -2.67
N ARG A 49 13.82 6.76 -2.32
CA ARG A 49 12.98 7.66 -3.12
C ARG A 49 13.61 7.98 -4.48
N ASP A 50 14.92 8.23 -4.50
CA ASP A 50 15.67 8.48 -5.72
C ASP A 50 15.59 7.28 -6.68
N VAL A 51 15.59 6.05 -6.16
CA VAL A 51 15.41 4.84 -6.99
C VAL A 51 14.00 4.80 -7.61
N LEU A 52 12.95 5.08 -6.84
CA LEU A 52 11.58 5.13 -7.37
C LEU A 52 11.45 6.19 -8.48
N GLN A 53 12.01 7.38 -8.25
CA GLN A 53 12.02 8.47 -9.22
C GLN A 53 12.78 8.10 -10.50
N LYS A 54 13.97 7.51 -10.38
CA LYS A 54 14.78 7.05 -11.52
C LYS A 54 14.05 6.00 -12.36
N ARG A 55 13.18 5.19 -11.75
CA ARG A 55 12.34 4.22 -12.47
C ARG A 55 11.04 4.82 -13.03
N GLY A 56 10.73 6.08 -12.72
CA GLY A 56 9.49 6.72 -13.09
C GLY A 56 8.27 6.08 -12.42
N ILE A 57 8.44 5.52 -11.22
CA ILE A 57 7.34 4.97 -10.43
C ILE A 57 6.61 6.15 -9.78
N LEU A 58 5.29 6.21 -9.90
CA LEU A 58 4.49 7.26 -9.30
C LEU A 58 4.50 7.11 -7.78
N THR A 59 4.79 8.19 -7.05
CA THR A 59 4.85 8.19 -5.59
C THR A 59 3.86 9.16 -4.98
N ARG A 60 3.18 8.75 -3.92
CA ARG A 60 2.33 9.62 -3.09
C ARG A 60 2.85 9.58 -1.65
N GLU A 61 3.19 10.75 -1.10
CA GLU A 61 3.58 10.82 0.30
C GLU A 61 2.35 10.71 1.22
N VAL A 62 2.47 9.93 2.29
CA VAL A 62 1.42 9.74 3.31
C VAL A 62 2.03 9.75 4.71
N ASP A 63 1.38 10.43 5.64
CA ASP A 63 1.84 10.46 7.04
C ASP A 63 1.74 9.09 7.69
N THR A 64 2.63 8.78 8.62
CA THR A 64 2.50 7.55 9.42
C THR A 64 1.22 7.64 10.27
N LEU A 65 0.45 6.55 10.33
CA LEU A 65 -0.69 6.41 11.22
C LEU A 65 -0.34 5.43 12.32
N GLU A 66 -0.65 5.81 13.54
CA GLU A 66 -0.52 4.98 14.74
C GLU A 66 -1.86 5.00 15.49
N PRO A 67 -2.21 3.92 16.19
CA PRO A 67 -3.37 3.90 17.05
C PRO A 67 -3.20 4.88 18.21
N GLU A 68 -4.30 5.32 18.80
CA GLU A 68 -4.27 6.17 19.99
C GLU A 68 -3.42 5.53 21.10
N THR A 69 -2.71 6.37 21.85
CA THR A 69 -1.82 5.91 22.91
C THR A 69 -2.57 5.03 23.91
N GLY A 70 -2.12 3.78 24.07
CA GLY A 70 -2.74 2.79 24.97
C GLY A 70 -3.88 1.98 24.35
N ALA A 71 -4.37 2.32 23.15
CA ALA A 71 -5.42 1.56 22.47
C ALA A 71 -4.92 0.22 21.90
N HIS A 72 -3.62 0.13 21.57
CA HIS A 72 -3.02 -1.08 21.04
C HIS A 72 -1.53 -1.16 21.38
N THR A 73 -1.06 -2.34 21.79
CA THR A 73 0.37 -2.62 22.01
C THR A 73 0.78 -3.78 21.12
N LEU A 74 1.78 -3.58 20.26
CA LEU A 74 2.34 -4.67 19.45
C LEU A 74 3.27 -5.52 20.33
N ALA A 75 3.07 -6.84 20.30
CA ALA A 75 4.04 -7.76 20.86
C ALA A 75 5.39 -7.61 20.14
N ALA A 76 6.50 -7.88 20.82
CA ALA A 76 7.84 -7.70 20.25
C ALA A 76 8.07 -8.48 18.94
N HIS A 77 7.46 -9.68 18.82
CA HIS A 77 7.54 -10.48 17.60
C HIS A 77 6.72 -9.91 16.42
N ASP A 78 5.76 -9.03 16.72
CA ASP A 78 4.89 -8.35 15.75
C ASP A 78 5.37 -6.94 15.41
N ALA A 79 6.55 -6.52 15.88
CA ALA A 79 7.12 -5.20 15.59
C ALA A 79 7.23 -4.90 14.08
N ARG A 80 7.31 -5.94 13.23
CA ARG A 80 7.28 -5.81 11.76
C ARG A 80 5.97 -5.21 11.22
N PHE A 81 4.89 -5.26 11.99
CA PHE A 81 3.56 -4.74 11.66
C PHE A 81 3.28 -3.34 12.20
N ALA A 82 4.27 -2.67 12.81
CA ALA A 82 4.12 -1.31 13.33
C ALA A 82 3.52 -0.33 12.31
N ASP A 83 3.97 -0.44 11.05
CA ASP A 83 3.54 0.46 9.98
C ASP A 83 2.19 0.07 9.37
N THR A 84 1.55 -1.02 9.82
CA THR A 84 0.34 -1.56 9.17
C THR A 84 -0.81 -0.56 9.22
N TRP A 85 -0.95 0.19 10.32
CA TRP A 85 -1.94 1.26 10.44
C TRP A 85 -1.74 2.35 9.39
N THR A 86 -0.51 2.62 8.95
CA THR A 86 -0.23 3.58 7.87
C THR A 86 -0.85 3.15 6.53
N LYS A 87 -1.12 1.86 6.34
CA LYS A 87 -1.89 1.39 5.18
C LYS A 87 -3.35 1.88 5.18
N LEU A 88 -3.87 2.25 6.36
CA LEU A 88 -5.19 2.87 6.55
C LEU A 88 -5.16 4.40 6.41
N ARG A 89 -4.04 5.02 6.02
CA ARG A 89 -4.01 6.46 5.63
C ARG A 89 -4.72 6.65 4.29
N ASN A 90 -6.00 6.34 4.33
CA ASN A 90 -6.99 6.42 3.29
C ASN A 90 -6.46 5.98 1.92
N MET A 91 -6.41 4.66 1.71
CA MET A 91 -6.81 4.17 0.38
C MET A 91 -8.27 4.54 0.08
N ASP A 92 -9.07 4.87 1.10
CA ASP A 92 -10.44 5.34 0.98
C ASP A 92 -10.56 6.72 0.30
N GLU A 93 -9.53 7.58 0.34
CA GLU A 93 -9.47 8.81 -0.47
C GLU A 93 -9.39 8.50 -1.98
N LEU A 94 -9.03 7.27 -2.35
CA LEU A 94 -9.13 6.80 -3.73
C LEU A 94 -10.57 6.40 -4.12
N MET A 95 -11.48 6.26 -3.14
CA MET A 95 -12.91 6.01 -3.35
C MET A 95 -13.69 7.31 -3.62
N ASP A 96 -13.20 8.44 -3.12
CA ASP A 96 -13.78 9.77 -3.32
C ASP A 96 -13.29 10.48 -4.60
N ILE A 97 -12.46 9.80 -5.39
CA ILE A 97 -12.10 10.28 -6.73
C ILE A 97 -13.36 10.20 -7.59
N GLU A 98 -13.74 11.27 -8.30
CA GLU A 98 -14.85 11.22 -9.25
C GLU A 98 -14.64 10.08 -10.26
N LEU A 99 -15.48 9.06 -10.14
CA LEU A 99 -15.55 7.96 -11.09
C LEU A 99 -16.45 8.41 -12.25
N ALA A 100 -16.03 8.11 -13.48
CA ALA A 100 -16.89 8.39 -14.62
C ALA A 100 -18.18 7.54 -14.56
N GLN A 101 -19.24 7.98 -15.24
CA GLN A 101 -20.48 7.22 -15.40
C GLN A 101 -20.15 5.76 -15.80
N ASP A 102 -20.77 4.80 -15.08
CA ASP A 102 -20.65 3.33 -15.27
C ASP A 102 -19.35 2.68 -14.75
N GLN A 103 -18.77 3.19 -13.66
CA GLN A 103 -17.55 2.63 -13.05
C GLN A 103 -17.66 2.30 -11.56
N ILE A 104 -16.89 1.30 -11.12
CA ILE A 104 -16.80 0.83 -9.73
C ILE A 104 -15.32 0.75 -9.33
N ALA A 105 -14.95 1.37 -8.20
CA ALA A 105 -13.66 1.18 -7.55
C ALA A 105 -13.80 0.12 -6.45
N ALA A 106 -12.86 -0.83 -6.39
CA ALA A 106 -12.81 -1.84 -5.35
C ALA A 106 -11.35 -2.18 -5.02
N ALA A 107 -11.02 -2.24 -3.73
CA ALA A 107 -9.77 -2.79 -3.24
C ALA A 107 -10.09 -4.02 -2.37
N HIS A 108 -9.30 -5.09 -2.50
CA HIS A 108 -9.31 -6.12 -1.49
C HIS A 108 -8.70 -5.54 -0.21
N VAL A 109 -9.49 -5.51 0.87
CA VAL A 109 -8.93 -5.30 2.20
C VAL A 109 -7.84 -6.36 2.45
N CYS A 110 -6.69 -5.95 2.99
CA CYS A 110 -5.89 -6.88 3.79
C CYS A 110 -6.69 -7.16 5.07
N ALA A 111 -7.78 -7.92 4.95
CA ALA A 111 -8.45 -8.46 6.10
C ALA A 111 -7.76 -9.76 6.46
N CYS A 112 -7.35 -9.86 7.72
CA CYS A 112 -7.09 -11.14 8.34
C CYS A 112 -8.42 -11.93 8.26
N ASN A 113 -8.41 -12.99 7.46
CA ASN A 113 -9.48 -13.99 7.33
C ASN A 113 -10.97 -13.53 7.23
N PRO A 114 -11.38 -12.65 6.30
CA PRO A 114 -12.79 -12.24 6.15
C PRO A 114 -13.74 -13.39 5.78
N ARG A 115 -13.19 -14.54 5.40
CA ARG A 115 -13.91 -15.77 5.02
C ARG A 115 -13.91 -16.85 6.10
N ARG A 116 -13.37 -16.59 7.31
CA ARG A 116 -13.31 -17.52 8.45
C ARG A 116 -12.74 -18.91 8.11
N LEU A 117 -11.72 -18.96 7.26
CA LEU A 117 -11.02 -20.19 6.90
C LEU A 117 -10.32 -20.78 8.13
N LYS A 118 -10.46 -22.10 8.32
CA LYS A 118 -10.02 -22.84 9.53
C LYS A 118 -8.51 -22.85 9.81
N HIS A 119 -7.69 -22.51 8.83
CA HIS A 119 -6.21 -22.56 8.96
C HIS A 119 -5.61 -21.22 9.43
N TYR A 120 -6.42 -20.17 9.56
CA TYR A 120 -5.98 -18.91 10.18
C TYR A 120 -6.36 -18.89 11.67
N PRO A 121 -5.66 -18.09 12.50
CA PRO A 121 -6.02 -17.86 13.90
C PRO A 121 -7.48 -17.43 14.06
N ALA A 122 -8.09 -17.79 15.18
CA ALA A 122 -9.50 -17.52 15.46
C ALA A 122 -9.76 -16.05 15.87
N ASP A 123 -8.72 -15.34 16.29
CA ASP A 123 -8.69 -13.93 16.69
C ASP A 123 -8.34 -12.97 15.52
N TRP A 124 -8.19 -13.52 14.31
CA TRP A 124 -8.06 -12.79 13.05
C TRP A 124 -9.42 -12.58 12.37
#